data_AF-A0A7S1UG51-F1
#
_entry.id   AF-A0A7S1UG51-F1
#
_cell.length_a   1.000
_cell.length_b   1.000
_cell.length_c   1.000
_cell.angle_alpha   90.00
_cell.angle_beta   90.00
_cell.angle_gamma   90.00
#
_symmetry.space_group_name_H-M   'P 1'
#
loop_
_entity.id
_entity.type
_entity.pdbx_description
1 polymer ?
#
loop_
_entity_poly.entity_id
_entity_poly.type
_entity_poly.pdbx_seq_one_letter_code
_entity_poly.pdbx_strand_id
1 'polypeptide(L)'
;EARVETFAEAMRLLARGIAGRATGATAINANSSRSHALISFKLAVRKGVGAAALSVQRLDGSMSRGGGVAIVSKFALVDLAGSERSKRSLATGQRFREAVNINAGLLSLGKVIAALTTPARASAEG
;
A
#
# COMPACT_ATOMS: atom_id res chain seq x y z
N GLU A 1 6.53 11.32 0.04
CA GLU A 1 5.50 11.31 1.11
C GLU A 1 5.01 12.74 1.28
N ALA A 2 3.70 12.96 1.43
CA ALA A 2 3.12 14.29 1.57
C ALA A 2 1.95 14.24 2.55
N ARG A 3 1.86 15.25 3.43
CA ARG A 3 0.68 15.46 4.27
C ARG A 3 -0.40 16.11 3.41
N VAL A 4 -1.61 15.60 3.51
CA VAL A 4 -2.80 16.10 2.81
C VAL A 4 -3.90 16.32 3.82
N GLU A 5 -4.64 17.41 3.67
CA GLU A 5 -5.73 17.76 4.60
C GLU A 5 -7.10 17.73 3.92
N THR A 6 -7.12 17.73 2.58
CA THR A 6 -8.36 17.66 1.80
C THR A 6 -8.39 16.47 0.85
N PHE A 7 -9.60 16.01 0.54
CA PHE A 7 -9.82 14.97 -0.46
C PHE A 7 -9.27 15.36 -1.84
N ALA A 8 -9.45 16.63 -2.25
CA ALA A 8 -8.97 17.12 -3.54
C ALA A 8 -7.44 17.03 -3.67
N GLU A 9 -6.69 17.40 -2.62
CA GLU A 9 -5.24 17.26 -2.59
C GLU A 9 -4.80 15.79 -2.67
N ALA A 10 -5.46 14.92 -1.90
CA ALA A 10 -5.19 13.50 -1.91
C ALA A 10 -5.42 12.90 -3.31
N MET A 11 -6.54 13.21 -3.95
CA MET A 11 -6.86 12.74 -5.31
C MET A 11 -5.90 13.29 -6.36
N ARG A 12 -5.46 14.54 -6.23
CA ARG A 12 -4.47 15.13 -7.16
C ARG A 12 -3.11 14.43 -7.06
N LEU A 13 -2.64 14.16 -5.84
CA LEU A 13 -1.40 13.43 -5.62
C LEU A 13 -1.50 11.98 -6.10
N LEU A 14 -2.65 11.34 -5.86
CA LEU A 14 -2.95 10.01 -6.36
C LEU A 14 -2.92 9.98 -7.89
N ALA A 15 -3.62 10.89 -8.57
CA ALA A 15 -3.65 10.98 -10.02
C ALA A 15 -2.25 11.22 -10.60
N ARG A 16 -1.43 12.08 -9.96
CA ARG A 16 -0.04 12.29 -10.36
C ARG A 16 0.81 11.02 -10.19
N GLY A 17 0.63 10.30 -9.09
CA GLY A 17 1.32 9.03 -8.85
C GLY A 17 0.94 7.96 -9.87
N ILE A 18 -0.35 7.87 -10.22
CA ILE A 18 -0.86 6.97 -11.26
C ILE A 18 -0.31 7.37 -12.63
N ALA A 19 -0.28 8.66 -12.97
CA ALA A 19 0.28 9.15 -14.23
C ALA A 19 1.78 8.84 -14.37
N GLY A 20 2.55 8.98 -13.28
CA GLY A 20 3.96 8.56 -13.26
C GLY A 20 4.17 7.05 -13.37
N ARG A 21 3.15 6.25 -13.01
CA ARG A 21 3.15 4.79 -13.15
C ARG A 21 2.87 4.33 -14.58
N ALA A 22 2.31 5.16 -15.46
CA ALA A 22 1.94 4.78 -16.82
C ALA A 22 3.19 4.29 -17.60
N THR A 23 3.43 2.98 -17.53
CA THR A 23 4.56 2.28 -18.12
C THR A 23 4.08 1.60 -19.40
N GLY A 24 4.87 1.74 -20.46
CA GLY A 24 4.44 1.63 -21.86
C GLY A 24 3.60 0.41 -22.21
N ALA A 25 2.47 0.70 -22.86
CA ALA A 25 1.55 -0.25 -23.45
C ALA A 25 2.27 -1.31 -24.31
N THR A 26 1.99 -2.59 -24.04
CA THR A 26 2.24 -3.67 -25.00
C THR A 26 0.90 -4.12 -25.59
N ALA A 27 0.94 -4.71 -26.78
CA ALA A 27 -0.20 -5.08 -27.62
C ALA A 27 -1.25 -6.01 -26.98
N ILE A 28 -1.06 -6.43 -25.72
CA ILE A 28 -1.97 -7.35 -25.02
C ILE A 28 -2.54 -6.75 -23.73
N ASN A 29 -1.94 -5.70 -23.13
CA ASN A 29 -2.53 -4.99 -21.98
C ASN A 29 -1.92 -3.59 -21.84
N ALA A 30 -2.76 -2.56 -21.94
CA ALA A 30 -2.32 -1.21 -22.28
C ALA A 30 -1.99 -0.29 -21.09
N ASN A 31 -2.33 -0.62 -19.84
CA ASN A 31 -2.33 0.41 -18.78
C ASN A 31 -1.83 -0.01 -17.38
N SER A 32 -1.50 -1.29 -17.13
CA SER A 32 -1.12 -1.73 -15.78
C SER A 32 -0.24 -2.98 -15.68
N SER A 33 -0.07 -3.76 -16.74
CA SER A 33 0.48 -5.13 -16.67
C SER A 33 1.98 -5.23 -16.41
N ARG A 34 2.71 -4.10 -16.35
CA ARG A 34 4.18 -4.09 -16.46
C ARG A 34 4.93 -3.60 -15.23
N SER A 35 4.22 -3.20 -14.18
CA SER A 35 4.82 -2.78 -12.91
C SER A 35 3.86 -3.01 -11.75
N HIS A 36 4.38 -3.47 -10.61
CA HIS A 36 3.61 -3.46 -9.35
C HIS A 36 3.58 -2.03 -8.78
N ALA A 37 2.48 -1.64 -8.14
CA ALA A 37 2.38 -0.39 -7.41
C ALA A 37 1.84 -0.61 -5.99
N LEU A 38 2.38 0.18 -5.08
CA LEU A 38 1.95 0.26 -3.70
C LEU A 38 1.71 1.71 -3.34
N ILE A 39 0.48 2.02 -2.95
CA ILE A 39 0.08 3.34 -2.47
C ILE A 39 -0.32 3.17 -1.01
N SER A 40 0.42 3.85 -0.12
CA SER A 40 0.14 3.82 1.31
C SER A 40 -0.48 5.13 1.78
N PHE A 41 -1.63 5.03 2.44
CA PHE A 41 -2.24 6.13 3.17
C PHE A 41 -2.04 5.91 4.67
N LYS A 42 -1.50 6.92 5.34
CA LYS A 42 -1.51 7.00 6.81
C LYS A 42 -2.61 7.98 7.19
N LEU A 43 -3.70 7.47 7.76
CA LEU A 43 -4.83 8.28 8.21
C LEU A 43 -4.73 8.46 9.72
N ALA A 44 -4.72 9.71 10.18
CA ALA A 44 -4.79 10.05 11.59
C ALA A 44 -6.12 10.77 11.86
N VAL A 45 -7.03 10.10 12.56
CA VAL A 45 -8.31 10.67 12.98
C VAL A 45 -8.19 11.11 14.43
N ARG A 46 -8.28 12.42 14.67
CA ARG A 46 -8.39 12.95 16.02
C ARG A 46 -9.87 12.92 16.40
N LYS A 47 -10.26 12.02 17.33
CA LYS A 47 -11.56 12.18 17.98
C LYS A 47 -11.43 13.42 18.85
N GLY A 48 -12.02 14.53 18.40
CA GLY A 48 -12.36 15.61 19.30
C GLY A 48 -13.28 15.01 20.35
N VAL A 49 -12.78 14.83 21.57
CA VAL A 49 -13.72 14.80 22.68
C VAL A 49 -14.39 16.16 22.58
N GLY A 50 -15.70 16.15 22.30
CA GLY A 50 -16.44 17.38 22.02
C GLY A 50 -16.15 18.42 23.11
N ALA A 51 -16.47 19.68 22.85
CA ALA A 51 -16.31 20.79 23.79
C ALA A 51 -16.89 20.56 25.22
N ALA A 52 -17.47 19.39 25.50
CA ALA A 52 -17.93 18.86 26.79
C ALA A 52 -16.95 17.91 27.51
N ALA A 53 -15.73 17.62 27.01
CA ALA A 53 -14.68 17.03 27.85
C ALA A 53 -14.16 18.11 28.80
N LEU A 54 -14.84 18.16 29.94
CA LEU A 54 -14.48 18.82 31.18
C LEU A 54 -13.17 19.60 31.11
N SER A 55 -13.29 20.92 31.11
CA SER A 55 -12.36 21.76 31.84
C SER A 55 -12.33 21.28 33.30
N VAL A 56 -11.60 20.20 33.59
CA VAL A 56 -11.17 19.93 34.95
C VAL A 56 -10.09 20.97 35.22
N GLN A 57 -10.52 22.09 35.77
CA GLN A 57 -9.63 23.05 36.39
C GLN A 57 -8.91 22.29 37.50
N ARG A 58 -7.69 21.84 37.24
CA ARG A 58 -6.81 21.43 38.33
C ARG A 58 -6.60 22.70 39.17
N LEU A 59 -6.69 22.53 40.50
CA LEU A 59 -6.51 23.61 41.49
C LEU A 59 -5.12 24.30 41.39
N ASP A 60 -4.23 23.82 40.53
CA ASP A 60 -2.87 24.33 40.30
C ASP A 60 -2.76 25.33 39.10
N GLY A 61 -3.87 25.69 38.44
CA GLY A 61 -3.85 26.65 37.34
C GLY A 61 -3.27 26.12 36.01
N SER A 62 -2.92 24.82 35.93
CA SER A 62 -2.39 24.22 34.71
C SER A 62 -3.52 23.73 33.79
N MET A 63 -3.72 24.44 32.68
CA MET A 63 -4.64 24.05 31.61
C MET A 63 -4.11 22.81 30.87
N SER A 64 -4.50 21.61 31.33
CA SER A 64 -4.25 20.39 30.57
C SER A 64 -5.24 20.33 29.40
N ARG A 65 -4.80 20.74 28.21
CA ARG A 65 -5.56 20.55 26.97
C ARG A 65 -5.84 19.06 26.81
N GLY A 66 -7.08 18.64 27.01
CA GLY A 66 -7.53 17.26 26.84
C GLY A 66 -7.06 16.71 25.50
N GLY A 67 -6.02 15.88 25.54
CA GLY A 67 -5.43 15.27 24.35
C GLY A 67 -6.40 14.25 23.79
N GLY A 68 -7.17 14.63 22.78
CA GLY A 68 -8.09 13.73 22.09
C GLY A 68 -7.36 12.49 21.57
N VAL A 69 -8.01 11.33 21.66
CA VAL A 69 -7.46 10.06 21.15
C VAL A 69 -7.27 10.17 19.64
N ALA A 70 -6.02 10.06 19.18
CA ALA A 70 -5.69 9.96 17.78
C ALA A 70 -5.69 8.49 17.36
N ILE A 71 -6.65 8.10 16.53
CA ILE A 71 -6.65 6.78 15.87
C ILE A 71 -5.78 6.90 14.62
N VAL A 72 -4.73 6.09 14.53
CA VAL A 72 -3.84 6.04 13.37
C VAL A 72 -4.05 4.72 12.64
N SER A 73 -4.37 4.80 11.35
CA SER A 73 -4.55 3.64 10.47
C SER A 73 -3.63 3.75 9.26
N LYS A 74 -3.10 2.61 8.81
CA LYS A 74 -2.32 2.52 7.58
C LYS A 74 -3.08 1.65 6.58
N PHE A 75 -3.46 2.25 5.46
CA PHE A 75 -4.02 1.55 4.31
C PHE A 75 -2.92 1.37 3.28
N ALA A 76 -2.71 0.14 2.81
CA ALA A 76 -1.84 -0.13 1.67
C ALA A 76 -2.71 -0.65 0.52
N LEU A 77 -2.86 0.17 -0.53
CA LEU A 77 -3.50 -0.25 -1.77
C LEU A 77 -2.40 -0.79 -2.68
N VAL A 78 -2.49 -2.08 -3.00
CA VAL A 78 -1.49 -2.78 -3.81
C VAL A 78 -2.13 -3.19 -5.12
N ASP A 79 -1.50 -2.79 -6.22
CA ASP A 79 -1.86 -3.19 -7.58
C ASP A 79 -0.70 -4.03 -8.13
N LEU A 80 -0.97 -5.28 -8.49
CA LEU A 80 0.05 -6.20 -8.94
C LEU A 80 -0.01 -6.34 -10.47
N ALA A 81 1.16 -6.34 -11.10
CA ALA A 81 1.32 -6.69 -12.51
C ALA A 81 0.83 -8.12 -12.80
N GLY A 82 0.59 -8.39 -14.09
CA GLY A 82 0.07 -9.67 -14.54
C GLY A 82 1.03 -10.84 -14.26
N SER A 83 0.46 -12.02 -13.97
CA SER A 83 1.19 -13.26 -13.66
C SER A 83 1.39 -14.16 -14.88
N GLU A 84 1.14 -13.66 -16.08
CA GLU A 84 1.17 -14.46 -17.30
C GLU A 84 2.56 -15.04 -17.59
N ARG A 85 2.58 -16.30 -18.04
CA ARG A 85 3.82 -16.98 -18.43
C ARG A 85 4.41 -16.36 -19.69
N SER A 86 5.66 -15.93 -19.59
CA SER A 86 6.44 -15.30 -20.67
C SER A 86 6.46 -16.10 -21.98
N LYS A 87 6.30 -17.43 -21.94
CA LYS A 87 6.22 -18.30 -23.14
C LYS A 87 5.07 -17.94 -24.09
N ARG A 88 3.99 -17.30 -23.61
CA ARG A 88 2.89 -16.80 -24.47
C ARG A 88 3.09 -15.37 -24.97
N SER A 89 4.01 -14.61 -24.36
CA SER A 89 4.12 -13.16 -24.59
C SER A 89 4.88 -12.78 -25.85
N LEU A 90 5.57 -13.73 -26.52
CA LEU A 90 6.54 -13.47 -27.60
C LEU A 90 7.55 -12.36 -27.29
N ALA A 91 7.72 -12.01 -26.00
CA ALA A 91 8.57 -10.92 -25.58
C ALA A 91 10.05 -11.33 -25.75
N THR A 92 10.81 -10.50 -26.45
CA THR A 92 12.25 -10.70 -26.69
C THR A 92 13.07 -9.58 -26.04
N GLY A 93 14.36 -9.82 -25.84
CA GLY A 93 15.32 -8.83 -25.34
C GLY A 93 14.94 -8.23 -23.99
N GLN A 94 14.78 -6.91 -23.93
CA GLN A 94 14.49 -6.17 -22.69
C GLN A 94 13.11 -6.49 -22.12
N ARG A 95 12.11 -6.74 -22.98
CA ARG A 95 10.74 -7.09 -22.56
C ARG A 95 10.69 -8.46 -21.88
N PHE A 96 11.52 -9.41 -22.33
CA PHE A 96 11.63 -10.71 -21.68
C PHE A 96 12.19 -10.58 -20.26
N ARG A 97 13.26 -9.80 -20.08
CA ARG A 97 13.87 -9.56 -18.76
C ARG A 97 12.87 -8.91 -17.79
N GLU A 98 12.09 -7.96 -18.28
CA GLU A 98 11.04 -7.32 -17.48
C GLU A 98 9.95 -8.31 -17.05
N ALA A 99 9.45 -9.14 -17.97
CA ALA A 99 8.48 -10.19 -17.65
C ALA A 99 9.01 -11.21 -16.63
N VAL A 100 10.30 -11.55 -16.70
CA VAL A 100 10.96 -12.41 -15.70
C VAL A 100 10.98 -11.73 -14.33
N ASN A 101 11.32 -10.45 -14.26
CA ASN A 101 11.39 -9.72 -13.00
C ASN A 101 10.01 -9.54 -12.34
N ILE A 102 8.97 -9.27 -13.12
CA ILE A 102 7.58 -9.22 -12.64
C ILE A 102 7.20 -10.56 -12.00
N ASN A 103 7.42 -11.65 -12.73
CA ASN A 103 7.07 -12.99 -12.26
C ASN A 103 7.92 -13.42 -11.04
N ALA A 104 9.17 -12.95 -10.91
CA ALA A 104 10.00 -13.19 -9.74
C ALA A 104 9.41 -12.54 -8.47
N GLY A 105 8.89 -11.32 -8.59
CA GLY A 105 8.19 -10.63 -7.49
C GLY A 105 6.94 -11.38 -7.04
N LEU A 106 6.09 -11.78 -7.99
CA LEU A 106 4.88 -12.55 -7.73
C LEU A 106 5.17 -13.93 -7.12
N LEU A 107 6.19 -14.63 -7.62
CA LEU A 107 6.63 -15.90 -7.06
C LEU A 107 7.07 -15.76 -5.60
N SER A 108 7.84 -14.71 -5.29
CA SER A 108 8.29 -14.42 -3.94
C SER A 108 7.12 -14.15 -2.99
N LEU A 109 6.14 -13.36 -3.44
CA LEU A 109 4.89 -13.14 -2.70
C LEU A 109 4.15 -14.45 -2.44
N GLY A 110 4.02 -15.31 -3.45
CA GLY A 110 3.41 -16.63 -3.32
C GLY A 110 4.12 -17.53 -2.30
N LYS A 111 5.45 -17.52 -2.29
CA LYS A 111 6.25 -18.25 -1.29
C LYS A 111 6.01 -17.76 0.14
N VAL A 112 5.95 -16.44 0.34
CA VAL A 112 5.67 -15.87 1.66
C VAL A 112 4.27 -16.27 2.14
N ILE A 113 3.26 -16.17 1.27
CA ILE A 113 1.90 -16.60 1.60
C ILE A 113 1.88 -18.10 1.93
N ALA A 114 2.53 -18.94 1.13
CA ALA A 114 2.63 -20.38 1.39
C ALA A 114 3.28 -20.69 2.75
N ALA A 115 4.38 -20.00 3.09
CA ALA A 115 5.05 -20.14 4.37
C ALA A 115 4.19 -19.68 5.56
N LEU A 116 3.39 -18.62 5.40
CA LEU A 116 2.48 -18.13 6.44
C LEU A 116 1.21 -18.98 6.61
N THR A 117 0.80 -19.69 5.56
CA THR A 117 -0.44 -20.49 5.55
C THR A 117 -0.20 -21.97 5.79
N THR A 118 1.04 -22.45 5.64
CA THR A 118 1.42 -23.79 6.05
C THR A 118 1.60 -23.79 7.57
N PRO A 119 0.80 -24.57 8.33
CA PRO A 119 0.98 -24.66 9.77
C PRO A 119 2.39 -25.16 10.09
N ALA A 120 3.02 -24.63 11.14
CA ALA A 120 4.33 -25.05 11.61
C ALA A 120 4.30 -26.49 12.16
N ARG A 121 4.13 -27.49 11.29
CA ARG A 121 4.22 -28.92 11.58
C ARG A 121 4.65 -29.68 10.34
N ALA A 122 5.94 -29.60 10.03
CA ALA A 122 6.71 -30.65 9.34
C ALA A 122 8.23 -30.42 9.54
N SER A 123 8.62 -30.00 10.75
CA SER A 123 10.03 -29.98 11.17
C SER A 123 10.13 -30.59 12.56
N ALA A 124 9.55 -31.78 12.66
CA ALA A 124 9.83 -32.79 13.67
C ALA A 124 9.51 -34.11 12.96
N GLU A 125 10.46 -35.04 12.96
CA GLU A 125 10.48 -36.36 12.31
C GLU A 125 11.08 -36.42 10.90
N GLY A 126 12.27 -37.03 10.85
CA GLY A 126 13.17 -37.22 9.72
C GLY A 126 14.60 -37.34 10.24
#